data_AF-S8CMJ2-F1
#
_entry.id   AF-S8CMJ2-F1
#
_cell.length_a   1.000
_cell.length_b   1.000
_cell.length_c   1.000
_cell.angle_alpha   90.00
_cell.angle_beta   90.00
_cell.angle_gamma   90.00
#
_symmetry.space_group_name_H-M   'P 1'
#
loop_
_entity.id
_entity.type
_entity.pdbx_description
1 polymer ?
#
loop_
_entity_poly.entity_id
_entity_poly.type
_entity_poly.pdbx_seq_one_letter_code
_entity_poly.pdbx_strand_id
1 'polypeptide(L)'
;PTPVLHSRRPYAGVDFRVVQPPRRPHSGIWFMLLASENQEKEPSALPQIPKRFLRIKDGRMRIGVVLKYLGMKLKLGSESEV
;
A
#
# COMPACT_ATOMS: atom_id res chain seq x y z
N PRO A 1 -29.95 40.76 45.77
CA PRO A 1 -30.97 40.26 44.82
C PRO A 1 -31.66 41.40 44.05
N THR A 2 -31.43 41.48 42.72
CA THR A 2 -32.19 42.05 41.58
C THR A 2 -31.21 42.47 40.45
N PRO A 3 -31.61 42.59 39.17
CA PRO A 3 -32.29 41.63 38.30
C PRO A 3 -31.56 41.40 36.95
N VAL A 4 -32.09 40.48 36.16
CA VAL A 4 -31.61 39.94 34.87
C VAL A 4 -31.90 40.89 33.70
N LEU A 5 -31.04 40.95 32.68
CA LEU A 5 -31.44 41.34 31.32
C LEU A 5 -30.75 40.46 30.27
N HIS A 6 -31.58 39.69 29.57
CA HIS A 6 -31.20 38.92 28.40
C HIS A 6 -30.82 39.88 27.27
N SER A 7 -29.63 39.70 26.69
CA SER A 7 -29.39 40.06 25.30
C SER A 7 -28.79 38.86 24.59
N ARG A 8 -29.68 38.06 24.00
CA ARG A 8 -29.34 37.25 22.82
C ARG A 8 -28.68 38.19 21.80
N ARG A 9 -27.53 37.81 21.24
CA ARG A 9 -27.29 37.86 19.79
C ARG A 9 -26.20 36.87 19.36
N PRO A 10 -26.27 36.43 18.10
CA PRO A 10 -25.94 35.06 17.70
C PRO A 10 -24.66 34.99 16.87
N TYR A 11 -24.12 33.77 16.77
CA TYR A 11 -22.99 33.38 15.91
C TYR A 11 -21.62 33.97 16.30
N ALA A 12 -20.85 33.17 17.03
CA ALA A 12 -19.38 33.27 16.99
C ALA A 12 -18.79 31.86 17.10
N GLY A 13 -18.19 31.41 15.99
CA GLY A 13 -17.27 30.28 15.96
C GLY A 13 -17.89 28.95 15.55
N VAL A 14 -17.87 28.64 14.25
CA VAL A 14 -17.69 27.23 13.87
C VAL A 14 -16.27 26.88 14.32
N ASP A 15 -16.14 26.11 15.39
CA ASP A 15 -14.85 25.61 15.85
C ASP A 15 -14.33 24.58 14.84
N PHE A 16 -13.51 25.03 13.89
CA PHE A 16 -12.75 24.14 13.02
C PHE A 16 -11.60 23.53 13.82
N ARG A 17 -11.78 22.29 14.28
CA ARG A 17 -10.67 21.51 14.83
C ARG A 17 -9.87 20.92 13.68
N VAL A 18 -8.67 21.44 13.47
CA VAL A 18 -7.68 20.78 12.60
C VAL A 18 -7.23 19.50 13.30
N VAL A 19 -7.83 18.37 12.94
CA VAL A 19 -7.36 17.06 13.37
C VAL A 19 -6.11 16.76 12.55
N GLN A 20 -4.94 16.74 13.21
CA GLN A 20 -3.76 16.17 12.58
C GLN A 20 -4.04 14.67 12.37
N PRO A 21 -4.09 14.18 11.12
CA PRO A 21 -4.25 12.76 10.90
C PRO A 21 -3.09 12.03 11.58
N PRO A 22 -3.33 10.83 12.15
CA PRO A 22 -2.25 10.04 12.72
C PRO A 22 -1.10 9.93 11.71
N ARG A 23 0.13 10.16 12.18
CA ARG A 23 1.31 9.85 11.36
C ARG A 23 1.14 8.41 10.90
N ARG A 24 1.27 8.16 9.60
CA ARG A 24 1.20 6.81 9.02
C ARG A 24 2.65 6.31 8.88
N PRO A 25 3.30 5.82 9.95
CA PRO A 25 4.62 5.23 9.79
C PRO A 25 4.49 4.03 8.86
N HIS A 26 5.34 4.00 7.83
CA HIS A 26 5.49 2.87 6.91
C HIS A 26 4.23 2.55 6.08
N SER A 27 3.79 3.48 5.22
CA SER A 27 2.78 3.18 4.19
C SER A 27 3.19 2.00 3.29
N GLY A 28 4.48 1.73 3.16
CA GLY A 28 5.02 0.68 2.30
C GLY A 28 4.80 1.01 0.82
N ILE A 29 5.51 0.29 -0.03
CA ILE A 29 5.44 0.48 -1.49
C ILE A 29 4.60 -0.65 -2.08
N TRP A 30 3.67 -0.29 -2.97
CA TRP A 30 2.88 -1.25 -3.73
C TRP A 30 3.49 -1.46 -5.12
N PHE A 31 3.60 -2.72 -5.53
CA PHE A 31 4.05 -3.14 -6.85
C PHE A 31 2.96 -3.95 -7.53
N MET A 32 2.90 -3.87 -8.85
CA MET A 32 2.14 -4.77 -9.69
C MET A 32 3.11 -5.71 -10.42
N LEU A 33 2.83 -7.00 -10.38
CA LEU A 33 3.61 -8.07 -10.98
C LEU A 33 2.96 -8.46 -12.30
N LEU A 34 3.65 -8.16 -13.39
CA LEU A 34 3.24 -8.48 -14.75
C LEU A 34 4.21 -9.51 -15.33
N ALA A 35 3.68 -10.61 -15.85
CA ALA A 35 4.44 -11.52 -16.70
C ALA A 35 4.83 -10.78 -17.98
N SER A 36 6.06 -10.99 -18.43
CA SER A 36 6.56 -10.41 -19.66
C SER A 36 5.86 -11.07 -20.86
N GLU A 37 5.54 -10.28 -21.88
CA GLU A 37 4.96 -10.77 -23.14
C GLU A 37 6.02 -11.48 -24.01
N ASN A 38 7.30 -11.15 -23.83
CA ASN A 38 8.42 -11.63 -24.65
C ASN A 38 9.25 -12.68 -23.91
N GLN A 39 8.61 -13.70 -23.33
CA GLN A 39 9.35 -14.82 -22.73
C GLN A 39 9.84 -15.74 -23.85
N GLU A 40 11.16 -15.82 -24.04
CA GLU A 40 11.78 -16.34 -25.26
C GLU A 40 11.59 -17.85 -25.56
N LYS A 41 10.82 -18.61 -24.80
CA LYS A 41 10.68 -20.06 -25.00
C LYS A 41 9.31 -20.59 -24.58
N GLU A 42 8.48 -20.94 -25.56
CA GLU A 42 7.44 -21.94 -25.37
C GLU A 42 8.09 -23.33 -25.34
N PRO A 43 7.75 -24.24 -24.40
CA PRO A 43 6.65 -24.18 -23.42
C PRO A 43 7.07 -23.69 -22.01
N SER A 44 8.22 -23.02 -21.88
CA SER A 44 8.76 -22.55 -20.58
C SER A 44 8.31 -21.14 -20.17
N ALA A 45 7.29 -20.57 -20.83
CA ALA A 45 6.71 -19.30 -20.43
C ALA A 45 6.07 -19.41 -19.03
N LEU A 46 6.42 -18.49 -18.13
CA LEU A 46 5.89 -18.49 -16.78
C LEU A 46 4.45 -18.00 -16.77
N PRO A 47 3.53 -18.69 -16.09
CA PRO A 47 2.15 -18.24 -16.00
C PRO A 47 2.04 -16.94 -15.17
N GLN A 48 1.08 -16.10 -15.52
CA GLN A 48 0.74 -14.94 -14.69
C GLN A 48 0.19 -15.37 -13.33
N ILE A 49 0.79 -14.87 -12.25
CA ILE A 49 0.31 -15.15 -10.88
C ILE A 49 -1.05 -14.46 -10.65
N PRO A 50 -2.05 -15.15 -10.04
CA PRO A 50 -3.35 -14.55 -9.75
C PRO A 50 -3.30 -13.34 -8.80
N LYS A 51 -2.42 -13.38 -7.78
CA LYS A 51 -2.18 -12.25 -6.86
C LYS A 51 -1.05 -11.37 -7.37
N ARG A 52 -1.40 -10.41 -8.23
CA ARG A 52 -0.44 -9.52 -8.93
C ARG A 52 0.03 -8.32 -8.10
N PHE A 53 -0.59 -8.01 -6.97
CA PHE A 53 -0.22 -6.85 -6.16
C PHE A 53 0.61 -7.26 -4.94
N LEU A 54 1.77 -6.61 -4.76
CA LEU A 54 2.67 -6.86 -3.64
C LEU A 54 2.90 -5.57 -2.84
N ARG A 55 2.80 -5.64 -1.52
CA ARG A 55 3.15 -4.53 -0.61
C ARG A 55 4.45 -4.84 0.11
N ILE A 56 5.44 -3.98 -0.07
CA ILE A 56 6.71 -4.02 0.66
C ILE A 56 6.63 -2.96 1.77
N LYS A 57 6.53 -3.41 3.03
CA LYS A 57 6.50 -2.49 4.18
C LYS A 57 7.89 -1.92 4.50
N ASP A 58 8.92 -2.74 4.33
CA ASP A 58 10.31 -2.39 4.61
C ASP A 58 11.02 -1.91 3.33
N GLY A 59 11.33 -0.62 3.26
CA GLY A 59 12.05 -0.04 2.13
C GLY A 59 13.49 -0.54 1.96
N ARG A 60 14.04 -1.27 2.94
CA ARG A 60 15.37 -1.91 2.86
C ARG A 60 15.34 -3.31 2.26
N MET A 61 14.15 -3.83 1.95
CA MET A 61 14.00 -5.17 1.36
C MET A 61 14.70 -5.24 0.00
N ARG A 62 15.49 -6.30 -0.21
CA ARG A 62 16.20 -6.53 -1.48
C ARG A 62 15.31 -7.28 -2.47
N ILE A 63 15.60 -7.10 -3.76
CA ILE A 63 14.87 -7.77 -4.86
C ILE A 63 14.88 -9.30 -4.75
N GLY A 64 15.94 -9.90 -4.20
CA GLY A 64 16.01 -11.36 -3.99
C GLY A 64 14.84 -11.92 -3.17
N VAL A 65 14.31 -11.15 -2.21
CA VAL A 65 13.12 -11.59 -1.45
C VAL A 65 11.87 -11.65 -2.34
N VAL A 66 11.77 -10.74 -3.32
CA VAL A 66 10.68 -10.74 -4.31
C VAL A 66 10.85 -11.91 -5.28
N LEU A 67 12.07 -12.15 -5.77
CA LEU A 67 12.38 -13.29 -6.65
C LEU A 67 12.07 -14.62 -5.94
N LYS A 68 12.48 -14.77 -4.68
CA LYS A 68 12.11 -15.91 -3.83
C LYS A 68 10.60 -16.10 -3.73
N TYR A 69 9.87 -15.02 -3.45
CA TYR A 69 8.41 -15.08 -3.37
C TYR A 69 7.79 -15.53 -4.70
N LEU A 70 8.26 -14.98 -5.82
CA LEU A 70 7.79 -15.34 -7.16
C LEU A 70 8.07 -16.81 -7.48
N GLY A 71 9.31 -17.28 -7.27
CA GLY A 71 9.69 -18.68 -7.46
C GLY A 71 8.83 -19.63 -6.62
N MET A 72 8.58 -19.30 -5.35
CA MET A 72 7.67 -20.09 -4.50
C MET A 72 6.22 -20.08 -5.01
N LYS A 73 5.72 -18.95 -5.51
CA LYS A 73 4.34 -18.84 -6.02
C LYS A 73 4.15 -19.57 -7.34
N LEU A 74 5.18 -19.63 -8.16
CA LEU A 74 5.22 -20.32 -9.44
C LEU A 74 5.69 -21.78 -9.32
N LYS A 75 6.11 -22.21 -8.13
CA LYS A 75 6.66 -23.55 -7.84
C LYS A 75 7.91 -23.89 -8.68
N LEU A 76 8.80 -22.91 -8.83
CA LEU A 76 10.06 -23.05 -9.55
C LEU A 76 11.14 -23.70 -8.68
N GLY A 77 12.14 -24.31 -9.31
CA GLY A 77 13.26 -24.95 -8.62
C GLY A 77 14.28 -23.93 -8.10
N SER A 78 14.39 -22.78 -8.76
CA SER A 78 15.31 -21.70 -8.42
C SER A 78 14.70 -20.32 -8.64
N GLU A 79 15.21 -19.34 -7.90
CA GLU A 79 14.87 -17.91 -8.05
C GLU A 79 15.38 -17.33 -9.38
N SER A 80 16.37 -17.98 -10.00
CA SER A 80 16.93 -17.58 -11.30
C SER A 80 16.01 -17.88 -12.49
N GLU A 81 14.95 -18.66 -12.27
CA GLU A 81 13.96 -19.00 -13.30
C GLU A 81 12.84 -17.96 -13.42
N VAL A 82 12.81 -16.95 -12.55
CA VAL A 82 11.85 -15.83 -12.53
C VAL A 82 12.30 -14.72 -13.48
#